data_AF-A0A3B9WQ87-F1
#
_entry.id   AF-A0A3B9WQ87-F1
#
_cell.length_a   1.000
_cell.length_b   1.000
_cell.length_c   1.000
_cell.angle_alpha   90.00
_cell.angle_beta   90.00
_cell.angle_gamma   90.00
#
_symmetry.space_group_name_H-M   'P 1'
#
loop_
_entity.id
_entity.type
_entity.pdbx_description
1 polymer ?
#
loop_
_entity_poly.entity_id
_entity_poly.type
_entity_poly.pdbx_seq_one_letter_code
_entity_poly.pdbx_strand_id
1 'polypeptide(L)'
;MDAVLSQVETGTLKIDSILSLSDLDEASSVLYACKLIEVVPGIGKVKARHLLAKMNVSETEQTGNLTLDQRNKLVQLIATEVIAS
;
A
#
# COMPACT_ATOMS: atom_id res chain seq x y z
N MET A 1 8.16 0.33 11.72
CA MET A 1 8.13 0.21 10.25
C MET A 1 8.20 -1.26 9.82
N ASP A 2 9.27 -1.99 10.14
CA ASP A 2 9.43 -3.40 9.72
C ASP A 2 8.35 -4.35 10.24
N ALA A 3 7.86 -4.12 11.48
CA ALA A 3 6.78 -4.93 12.04
C ALA A 3 5.47 -4.82 11.24
N VAL A 4 5.16 -3.65 10.67
CA VAL A 4 3.94 -3.46 9.85
C VAL A 4 4.11 -4.19 8.52
N LEU A 5 5.27 -4.03 7.88
CA LEU A 5 5.59 -4.70 6.61
C LEU A 5 5.52 -6.24 6.75
N SER A 6 6.14 -6.79 7.80
CA SER A 6 6.12 -8.23 8.06
C SER A 6 4.71 -8.77 8.34
N GLN A 7 3.86 -8.00 9.03
CA GLN A 7 2.47 -8.40 9.24
C GLN A 7 1.64 -8.39 7.96
N VAL A 8 1.92 -7.45 7.04
CA VAL A 8 1.28 -7.43 5.71
C VAL A 8 1.78 -8.58 4.83
N GLU A 9 3.08 -8.86 4.86
CA GLU A 9 3.70 -9.97 4.14
C GLU A 9 3.16 -11.33 4.54
N THR A 10 2.98 -11.55 5.84
CA THR A 10 2.38 -12.79 6.38
C THR A 10 0.86 -12.86 6.23
N GLY A 11 0.21 -11.78 5.78
CA GLY A 11 -1.24 -11.66 5.69
C GLY A 11 -1.94 -11.52 7.06
N THR A 12 -1.19 -11.40 8.15
CA THR A 12 -1.71 -11.16 9.50
C THR A 12 -2.43 -9.82 9.59
N LEU A 13 -1.92 -8.81 8.88
CA LEU A 13 -2.53 -7.50 8.74
C LEU A 13 -2.87 -7.27 7.27
N LYS A 14 -4.14 -6.93 7.00
CA LYS A 14 -4.54 -6.60 5.63
C LYS A 14 -4.20 -5.14 5.32
N ILE A 15 -3.69 -4.91 4.11
CA ILE A 15 -3.27 -3.58 3.66
C ILE A 15 -4.43 -2.56 3.56
N ASP A 16 -5.65 -3.03 3.27
CA ASP A 16 -6.86 -2.21 3.28
C ASP A 16 -7.16 -1.64 4.67
N SER A 17 -6.91 -2.45 5.71
CA SER A 17 -7.08 -2.06 7.11
C SER A 17 -6.08 -0.99 7.57
N ILE A 18 -5.02 -0.74 6.79
CA ILE A 18 -4.08 0.37 7.01
C ILE A 18 -4.52 1.56 6.15
N LEU A 19 -4.63 1.36 4.84
CA LEU A 19 -4.79 2.46 3.88
C LEU A 19 -6.16 3.14 3.98
N SER A 20 -7.21 2.43 4.35
CA SER A 20 -8.57 2.98 4.46
C SER A 20 -8.88 3.65 5.80
N LEU A 21 -7.93 3.69 6.74
CA LEU A 21 -8.10 4.44 7.98
C LEU A 21 -8.17 5.94 7.70
N SER A 22 -9.11 6.64 8.33
CA SER A 22 -9.17 8.11 8.27
C SER A 22 -7.85 8.70 8.77
N ASP A 23 -7.40 8.20 9.93
CA ASP A 23 -6.17 8.60 10.60
C ASP A 23 -5.18 7.44 10.61
N LEU A 24 -4.03 7.65 9.98
CA LEU A 24 -2.90 6.72 10.05
C LEU A 24 -2.13 6.96 11.35
N ASP A 25 -1.65 5.90 11.97
CA ASP A 25 -0.64 6.06 13.01
C ASP A 25 0.67 6.62 12.42
N GLU A 26 1.53 7.16 13.29
CA GLU A 26 2.78 7.80 12.87
C GLU A 26 3.65 6.86 12.03
N ALA A 27 3.72 5.59 12.44
CA ALA A 27 4.54 4.57 11.77
C ALA A 27 4.06 4.25 10.35
N SER A 28 2.74 4.18 10.14
CA SER A 28 2.15 3.94 8.83
C SER A 28 2.25 5.20 7.98
N SER A 29 1.96 6.37 8.55
CA SER A 29 1.96 7.65 7.85
C SER A 29 3.29 7.94 7.13
N VAL A 30 4.42 7.70 7.79
CA VAL A 30 5.77 7.97 7.23
C VAL A 30 6.33 6.83 6.38
N LEU A 31 5.62 5.70 6.28
CA LEU A 31 6.04 4.57 5.44
C LEU A 31 5.84 4.91 3.96
N TYR A 32 6.81 4.54 3.12
CA TYR A 32 6.65 4.64 1.67
C TYR A 32 5.53 3.72 1.18
N ALA A 33 4.57 4.28 0.42
CA ALA A 33 3.47 3.52 -0.14
C ALA A 33 3.99 2.33 -0.98
N CYS A 34 5.02 2.55 -1.80
CA CYS A 34 5.63 1.50 -2.61
C CYS A 34 6.14 0.31 -1.77
N LYS A 35 6.71 0.58 -0.59
CA LYS A 35 7.21 -0.44 0.34
C LYS A 35 6.09 -1.25 0.98
N LEU A 36 5.00 -0.58 1.33
CA LEU A 36 3.82 -1.25 1.89
C LEU A 36 3.14 -2.16 0.85
N ILE A 37 3.07 -1.71 -0.40
CA ILE A 37 2.42 -2.44 -1.49
C ILE A 37 3.24 -3.67 -1.92
N GLU A 38 4.57 -3.55 -2.01
CA GLU A 38 5.44 -4.63 -2.53
C GLU A 38 5.58 -5.84 -1.61
N VAL A 39 5.12 -5.74 -0.37
CA VAL A 39 5.07 -6.86 0.58
C VAL A 39 3.72 -7.58 0.56
N VAL A 40 2.73 -7.06 -0.16
CA VAL A 40 1.45 -7.76 -0.31
C VAL A 40 1.68 -9.07 -1.08
N PRO A 41 1.19 -10.23 -0.59
CA PRO A 41 1.30 -11.49 -1.30
C PRO A 41 0.81 -11.38 -2.76
N GLY A 42 1.65 -11.79 -3.72
CA GLY A 42 1.36 -11.69 -5.15
C GLY A 42 1.74 -10.37 -5.83
N ILE A 43 2.15 -9.35 -5.05
CA ILE A 43 2.59 -8.05 -5.56
C ILE A 43 4.07 -7.84 -5.24
N GLY A 44 4.93 -8.01 -6.24
CA GLY A 44 6.33 -7.62 -6.13
C GLY A 44 6.57 -6.15 -6.47
N LYS A 45 7.84 -5.72 -6.31
CA LYS A 45 8.33 -4.37 -6.57
C LYS A 45 7.94 -3.77 -7.93
N VAL A 46 7.89 -4.60 -8.98
CA VAL A 46 7.50 -4.15 -10.34
C VAL A 46 6.02 -3.78 -10.38
N LYS A 47 5.15 -4.65 -9.84
CA LYS A 47 3.70 -4.41 -9.79
C LYS A 47 3.37 -3.22 -8.90
N ALA A 48 3.99 -3.13 -7.71
CA ALA A 48 3.80 -2.02 -6.79
C ALA A 48 4.03 -0.64 -7.45
N ARG A 49 5.14 -0.48 -8.17
CA ARG A 49 5.44 0.74 -8.93
C ARG A 49 4.44 1.01 -10.03
N HIS A 50 4.02 -0.03 -10.75
CA HIS A 50 3.03 0.12 -11.80
C HIS A 50 1.69 0.59 -11.26
N LEU A 51 1.26 0.11 -10.08
CA LEU A 51 0.03 0.56 -9.42
C LEU A 51 0.10 2.05 -9.01
N LEU A 52 1.23 2.50 -8.44
CA LEU A 52 1.43 3.91 -8.11
C LEU A 52 1.47 4.80 -9.36
N ALA A 53 2.14 4.35 -10.41
CA ALA A 53 2.22 5.07 -11.69
C ALA A 53 0.84 5.26 -12.35
N LYS A 54 -0.08 4.28 -12.25
CA LYS A 54 -1.48 4.41 -12.72
C LYS A 54 -2.24 5.55 -12.04
N MET A 55 -1.76 6.00 -10.89
CA MET A 55 -2.35 7.09 -10.11
C MET A 55 -1.52 8.38 -10.17
N ASN A 56 -0.44 8.41 -10.97
CA ASN A 56 0.52 9.50 -11.01
C ASN A 56 1.15 9.81 -9.63
N VAL A 57 1.42 8.76 -8.85
CA VAL A 57 2.05 8.84 -7.52
C VAL A 57 3.51 8.40 -7.62
N SER A 58 4.42 9.13 -6.97
CA SER A 58 5.84 8.78 -6.91
C SER A 58 6.09 7.49 -6.12
N GLU A 59 7.11 6.71 -6.50
CA GLU A 59 7.54 5.56 -5.69
C GLU A 59 8.08 5.96 -4.31
N THR A 60 8.47 7.23 -4.15
CA THR A 60 8.94 7.84 -2.90
C THR A 60 7.82 8.49 -2.09
N GLU A 61 6.56 8.35 -2.50
CA GLU A 61 5.44 8.95 -1.77
C GLU A 61 5.18 8.17 -0.47
N GLN A 62 4.98 8.90 0.63
CA GLN A 62 4.62 8.33 1.93
C GLN A 62 3.10 8.15 2.02
N THR A 63 2.63 7.14 2.75
CA THR A 63 1.19 6.85 2.80
C THR A 63 0.39 8.00 3.42
N GLY A 64 0.96 8.76 4.35
CA GLY A 64 0.35 9.94 4.96
C GLY A 64 0.17 11.14 4.02
N ASN A 65 0.96 11.22 2.95
CA ASN A 65 0.82 12.25 1.93
C ASN A 65 -0.29 11.93 0.92
N LEU A 66 -0.76 10.68 0.88
CA LEU A 66 -1.86 10.28 0.02
C LEU A 66 -3.19 10.74 0.62
N THR A 67 -4.03 11.37 -0.20
CA THR A 67 -5.40 11.65 0.19
C THR A 67 -6.15 10.36 0.47
N LEU A 68 -7.22 10.43 1.26
CA LEU A 68 -8.05 9.25 1.54
C LEU A 68 -8.60 8.62 0.24
N ASP A 69 -8.97 9.43 -0.75
CA ASP A 69 -9.41 8.96 -2.07
C ASP A 69 -8.31 8.22 -2.83
N GLN A 70 -7.06 8.73 -2.79
CA GLN A 70 -5.93 8.03 -3.38
C GLN A 70 -5.69 6.70 -2.67
N ARG A 71 -5.73 6.67 -1.34
CA ARG A 71 -5.54 5.43 -0.57
C ARG A 71 -6.64 4.40 -0.87
N ASN A 72 -7.90 4.82 -0.94
CA ASN A 72 -9.02 3.95 -1.30
C ASN A 72 -8.89 3.42 -2.74
N LYS A 73 -8.51 4.27 -3.70
CA LYS A 73 -8.25 3.85 -5.08
C LYS A 73 -7.10 2.84 -5.16
N LEU A 74 -6.04 3.06 -4.38
CA LEU A 74 -4.90 2.14 -4.31
C LEU A 74 -5.32 0.77 -3.77
N VAL A 75 -6.16 0.72 -2.73
CA VAL A 75 -6.74 -0.54 -2.20
C VAL A 75 -7.50 -1.31 -3.29
N GLN A 76 -8.34 -0.62 -4.08
CA GLN A 76 -9.07 -1.25 -5.18
C GLN A 76 -8.14 -1.83 -6.26
N LEU A 77 -7.09 -1.09 -6.62
CA LEU A 77 -6.09 -1.53 -7.59
C LEU A 77 -5.31 -2.74 -7.12
N ILE A 78 -4.92 -2.77 -5.84
CA ILE A 78 -4.25 -3.91 -5.20
C ILE A 78 -5.14 -5.15 -5.21
N ALA A 79 -6.41 -5.00 -4.79
CA ALA A 79 -7.35 -6.13 -4.79
C ALA A 79 -7.54 -6.72 -6.19
N THR A 80 -7.64 -5.86 -7.22
CA THR A 80 -7.74 -6.28 -8.61
C THR A 80 -6.50 -7.06 -9.06
N GLU A 81 -5.30 -6.59 -8.70
CA GLU A 81 -4.03 -7.23 -9.07
C GLU A 81 -3.85 -8.60 -8.40
N VAL A 82 -4.24 -8.72 -7.13
CA VAL A 82 -4.17 -9.98 -6.37
C VAL A 82 -5.12 -11.03 -6.96
N ILE A 83 -6.32 -10.63 -7.39
CA ILE A 83 -7.30 -11.55 -8.01
C ILE A 83 -6.83 -12.01 -9.41
N ALA A 84 -6.08 -11.16 -10.13
CA ALA A 84 -5.59 -11.45 -11.47
C ALA A 84 -4.31 -12.31 -11.52
N SER A 85 -3.70 -12.59 -10.36
CA SER A 85 -2.43 -13.32 -10.22
C SER A 85 -2.63 -14.76 -9.79
#